data_AF-A0AA40NDS8-F1
#
_entry.id   AF-A0AA40NDS8-F1
#
_cell.length_a   1.000
_cell.length_b   1.000
_cell.length_c   1.000
_cell.angle_alpha   90.00
_cell.angle_beta   90.00
_cell.angle_gamma   90.00
#
_symmetry.space_group_name_H-M   'P 1'
#
loop_
_entity.id
_entity.type
_entity.pdbx_description
1 polymer ?
#
loop_
_entity_poly.entity_id
_entity_poly.type
_entity_poly.pdbx_seq_one_letter_code
_entity_poly.pdbx_strand_id
1 'polypeptide(L)'
;SGMVHSFTQFVLVRIGMGIGEAPMNPCGVKVINDWFNIKERGRPMGLFNAASTIGVAISPPILAAMMLVMGWRWMFITIGVLGIFLAIGWYMLYRNREQIELSATEQAYLN
;
A
#
# COMPACT_ATOMS: atom_id res chain seq x y z
N SER A 1 -20.22 1.02 -24.57
CA SER A 1 -18.91 1.00 -25.25
C SER A 1 -17.89 1.73 -24.41
N GLY A 2 -16.76 1.07 -24.16
CA GLY A 2 -15.82 1.44 -23.11
C GLY A 2 -14.76 2.43 -23.56
N MET A 3 -14.57 3.50 -22.80
CA MET A 3 -13.65 4.62 -23.04
C MET A 3 -12.16 4.24 -22.86
N VAL A 4 -11.68 3.21 -23.56
CA VAL A 4 -10.26 2.94 -23.84
C VAL A 4 -10.19 2.38 -25.27
N HIS A 5 -9.87 3.25 -26.23
CA HIS A 5 -9.90 2.91 -27.67
C HIS A 5 -8.51 2.78 -28.30
N SER A 6 -7.41 2.95 -27.53
CA SER A 6 -6.05 2.95 -28.09
C SER A 6 -5.03 2.22 -27.21
N PHE A 7 -4.14 1.46 -27.86
CA PHE A 7 -3.00 0.74 -27.26
C PHE A 7 -2.17 1.63 -26.32
N THR A 8 -2.01 2.91 -26.67
CA THR A 8 -1.28 3.90 -25.87
C THR A 8 -1.91 4.14 -24.50
N GLN A 9 -3.24 4.16 -24.38
CA GLN A 9 -3.92 4.32 -23.08
C GLN A 9 -3.71 3.09 -22.19
N PHE A 10 -3.74 1.88 -22.77
CA PHE A 10 -3.45 0.65 -22.03
C PHE A 10 -2.02 0.63 -21.49
N VAL A 11 -1.05 1.05 -22.31
CA VAL A 11 0.36 1.16 -21.91
C VAL A 11 0.55 2.20 -20.79
N LEU A 12 -0.06 3.38 -20.91
CA LEU A 12 0.04 4.42 -19.88
C LEU A 12 -0.54 3.97 -18.53
N VAL A 13 -1.68 3.28 -18.53
CA VAL A 13 -2.26 2.72 -17.30
C VAL A 13 -1.34 1.67 -16.68
N ARG A 14 -0.72 0.80 -17.48
CA ARG A 14 0.24 -0.20 -17.00
C ARG A 14 1.52 0.42 -16.43
N ILE A 15 2.03 1.46 -17.05
CA ILE A 15 3.19 2.21 -16.54
C ILE A 15 2.83 2.89 -15.21
N GLY A 16 1.69 3.58 -15.15
CA GLY A 16 1.22 4.21 -13.91
C GLY A 16 1.04 3.22 -12.76
N MET A 17 0.48 2.04 -13.05
CA MET A 17 0.34 0.97 -12.07
C MET A 17 1.69 0.43 -11.60
N GLY A 18 2.63 0.20 -12.52
CA GLY A 18 3.98 -0.26 -12.19
C GLY A 18 4.77 0.74 -11.33
N ILE A 19 4.61 2.05 -11.58
CA ILE A 19 5.21 3.10 -10.74
C ILE A 19 4.57 3.13 -9.35
N GLY A 20 3.25 2.89 -9.26
CA GLY A 20 2.53 2.88 -7.98
C GLY A 20 2.85 1.68 -7.08
N GLU A 21 3.12 0.50 -7.66
CA GLU A 21 3.47 -0.71 -6.90
C GLU A 21 4.94 -0.74 -6.46
N ALA A 22 5.83 -0.06 -7.19
CA ALA A 22 7.28 -0.06 -6.93
C ALA A 22 7.70 0.42 -5.52
N PRO A 23 7.16 1.53 -4.95
CA PRO A 23 7.60 2.01 -3.64
C PRO A 23 6.97 1.25 -2.46
N MET A 24 5.93 0.44 -2.67
CA MET A 24 5.14 -0.12 -1.57
C MET A 24 5.97 -0.99 -0.61
N ASN A 25 6.81 -1.88 -1.15
CA ASN A 25 7.67 -2.76 -0.35
C ASN A 25 8.81 -2.01 0.36
N PRO A 26 9.63 -1.17 -0.31
CA PRO A 26 10.72 -0.46 0.36
C PRO A 26 10.21 0.58 1.37
N CYS A 27 9.08 1.24 1.12
CA CYS A 27 8.47 2.16 2.08
C CYS A 27 8.00 1.42 3.34
N GLY A 28 7.30 0.30 3.21
CA GLY A 28 6.83 -0.48 4.37
C GLY A 28 7.97 -0.96 5.27
N VAL A 29 9.05 -1.46 4.66
CA VAL A 29 10.26 -1.89 5.40
C VAL A 29 10.98 -0.72 6.07
N LYS A 30 11.00 0.46 5.43
CA LYS A 30 11.60 1.67 6.00
C LYS A 30 10.84 2.16 7.23
N VAL A 31 9.51 2.19 7.16
CA VAL A 31 8.63 2.55 8.30
C VAL A 31 8.87 1.64 9.50
N ILE A 32 8.95 0.32 9.27
CA ILE A 32 9.22 -0.65 10.34
C ILE A 32 10.61 -0.45 10.93
N ASN A 33 11.62 -0.14 10.10
CA ASN A 33 12.96 0.14 10.60
C ASN A 33 13.03 1.45 11.41
N ASP A 34 12.31 2.49 10.98
CA ASP A 34 12.36 3.81 11.62
C ASP A 34 11.63 3.84 12.97
N TRP A 35 10.60 3.03 13.15
CA TRP A 35 9.72 3.05 14.34
C TRP A 35 9.94 1.90 15.33
N PHE A 36 10.70 0.86 15.00
CA PHE A 36 10.94 -0.28 15.89
C PHE A 36 12.43 -0.57 16.10
N ASN A 37 12.83 -0.92 17.33
CA ASN A 37 14.19 -1.34 17.67
C ASN A 37 14.53 -2.70 17.01
N ILE A 38 15.79 -2.90 16.62
CA ILE A 38 16.34 -4.10 15.95
C ILE A 38 15.88 -5.41 16.60
N LYS A 39 15.80 -5.46 17.93
CA LYS A 39 15.40 -6.67 18.67
C LYS A 39 13.90 -7.01 18.55
N GLU A 40 13.06 -6.03 18.24
CA GLU A 40 11.60 -6.18 18.19
C GLU A 40 11.03 -6.16 16.76
N ARG A 41 11.84 -5.80 15.74
CA ARG A 41 11.45 -5.76 14.32
C ARG A 41 10.90 -7.08 13.77
N GLY A 42 11.18 -8.22 14.42
CA GLY A 42 10.70 -9.54 14.01
C GLY A 42 9.18 -9.69 13.98
N ARG A 43 8.45 -9.17 14.99
CA ARG A 43 6.98 -9.25 15.03
C ARG A 43 6.31 -8.34 13.98
N PRO A 44 6.67 -7.04 13.85
CA PRO A 44 6.12 -6.17 12.83
C PRO A 44 6.44 -6.64 11.40
N MET A 45 7.67 -7.10 11.14
CA MET A 45 8.02 -7.66 9.82
C MET A 45 7.22 -8.93 9.51
N GLY A 46 7.06 -9.82 10.48
CA GLY A 46 6.24 -11.03 10.33
C GLY A 46 4.78 -10.69 10.01
N LEU A 47 4.20 -9.70 10.70
CA LEU A 47 2.84 -9.23 10.42
C LEU A 47 2.73 -8.58 9.04
N PHE A 48 3.70 -7.74 8.64
CA PHE A 48 3.72 -7.10 7.31
C PHE A 48 3.80 -8.14 6.19
N ASN A 49 4.64 -9.16 6.35
CA ASN A 49 4.77 -10.24 5.39
C ASN A 49 3.48 -11.08 5.31
N ALA A 50 2.91 -11.46 6.47
CA ALA A 50 1.64 -12.19 6.53
C ALA A 50 0.49 -11.40 5.90
N ALA A 51 0.40 -10.09 6.17
CA ALA A 51 -0.60 -9.22 5.57
C ALA A 51 -0.47 -9.16 4.04
N SER A 52 0.77 -9.12 3.52
CA SER A 52 1.03 -9.18 2.08
C SER A 52 0.57 -10.49 1.45
N THR A 53 0.93 -11.64 2.06
CA THR A 53 0.53 -12.97 1.56
C THR A 53 -0.99 -13.16 1.62
N ILE A 54 -1.63 -12.78 2.73
CA ILE A 54 -3.08 -12.86 2.90
C ILE A 54 -3.79 -11.95 1.89
N GLY A 55 -3.28 -10.74 1.69
CA GLY A 55 -3.79 -9.79 0.71
C GLY A 55 -3.80 -10.39 -0.70
N VAL A 56 -2.69 -10.99 -1.13
CA VAL A 56 -2.60 -11.66 -2.45
C VAL A 56 -3.53 -12.87 -2.55
N ALA A 57 -3.75 -13.60 -1.46
CA ALA A 57 -4.66 -14.75 -1.45
C ALA A 57 -6.15 -14.34 -1.52
N ILE A 58 -6.53 -13.27 -0.83
CA ILE A 58 -7.92 -12.80 -0.73
C ILE A 58 -8.31 -11.86 -1.88
N SER A 59 -7.34 -11.18 -2.51
CA SER A 59 -7.63 -10.23 -3.59
C SER A 59 -8.37 -10.86 -4.78
N PRO A 60 -7.95 -12.01 -5.35
CA PRO A 60 -8.61 -12.61 -6.51
C PRO A 60 -10.11 -12.92 -6.31
N PRO A 61 -10.57 -13.56 -5.22
CA PRO A 61 -12.00 -13.81 -5.03
C PRO A 61 -12.81 -12.53 -4.82
N ILE A 62 -12.26 -11.51 -4.14
CA ILE A 62 -12.93 -10.21 -4.00
C ILE A 62 -13.07 -9.52 -5.36
N LEU A 63 -11.98 -9.45 -6.13
CA LEU A 63 -12.00 -8.84 -7.46
C LEU A 63 -12.96 -9.59 -8.39
N ALA A 64 -12.97 -10.93 -8.36
CA ALA A 64 -13.90 -11.74 -9.15
C ALA A 64 -15.36 -11.45 -8.78
N ALA A 65 -15.69 -11.38 -7.49
CA ALA A 65 -17.03 -11.03 -7.03
C ALA A 65 -17.46 -9.62 -7.49
N MET A 66 -16.55 -8.64 -7.38
CA MET A 66 -16.80 -7.28 -7.87
C MET A 66 -16.99 -7.26 -9.40
N MET A 67 -16.17 -7.99 -10.14
CA MET A 67 -16.27 -8.09 -11.59
C MET A 67 -17.63 -8.65 -12.04
N LEU A 68 -18.20 -9.63 -11.32
CA LEU A 68 -19.49 -10.23 -11.62
C LEU A 68 -20.67 -9.29 -11.36
N VAL A 69 -20.61 -8.46 -10.32
CA VAL A 69 -21.72 -7.58 -9.90
C VAL A 69 -21.76 -6.27 -10.69
N MET A 70 -20.61 -5.62 -10.87
CA MET A 70 -20.52 -4.26 -11.45
C MET A 70 -19.73 -4.19 -12.75
N GLY A 71 -19.15 -5.31 -13.21
CA GLY A 71 -18.31 -5.36 -14.41
C GLY A 71 -16.90 -4.82 -14.17
N TRP A 72 -16.00 -5.14 -15.10
CA TRP A 72 -14.57 -4.83 -14.97
C TRP A 72 -14.26 -3.33 -14.85
N ARG A 73 -15.00 -2.46 -15.55
CA ARG A 73 -14.76 -1.01 -15.56
C ARG A 73 -14.98 -0.40 -14.18
N TRP A 74 -16.10 -0.72 -13.54
CA TRP A 74 -16.45 -0.20 -12.22
C TRP A 74 -15.60 -0.84 -11.12
N MET A 75 -15.19 -2.10 -11.28
CA MET A 75 -14.23 -2.76 -10.38
C MET A 75 -12.91 -1.99 -10.32
N PHE A 76 -12.32 -1.62 -11.46
CA PHE A 76 -11.05 -0.86 -11.46
C PHE A 76 -11.21 0.54 -10.87
N ILE A 77 -12.31 1.23 -11.19
CA ILE A 77 -12.59 2.57 -10.65
C ILE A 77 -12.75 2.52 -9.13
N THR A 78 -13.54 1.57 -8.61
CA THR A 78 -13.80 1.46 -7.16
C THR A 78 -12.54 1.12 -6.37
N ILE A 79 -11.74 0.16 -6.84
CA ILE A 79 -10.47 -0.21 -6.20
C ILE A 79 -9.47 0.95 -6.27
N GLY A 80 -9.37 1.64 -7.42
CA GLY A 80 -8.50 2.81 -7.56
C GLY A 80 -8.88 3.95 -6.61
N VAL A 81 -10.17 4.26 -6.50
CA VAL A 81 -10.69 5.29 -5.57
C VAL A 81 -10.44 4.89 -4.11
N LEU A 82 -10.70 3.64 -3.74
CA LEU A 82 -10.38 3.11 -2.40
C LEU A 82 -8.88 3.24 -2.08
N GLY A 83 -8.01 2.92 -3.05
CA GLY A 83 -6.57 3.09 -2.92
C GLY A 83 -6.15 4.54 -2.70
N ILE A 84 -6.78 5.50 -3.39
CA ILE A 84 -6.52 6.93 -3.18
C ILE A 84 -6.95 7.36 -1.77
N PHE A 85 -8.13 6.95 -1.30
CA PHE A 85 -8.56 7.28 0.06
C PHE A 85 -7.64 6.70 1.12
N LEU A 86 -7.19 5.45 0.94
CA LEU A 86 -6.19 4.82 1.80
C LEU A 86 -4.86 5.58 1.77
N ALA A 87 -4.41 6.01 0.60
CA ALA A 87 -3.18 6.78 0.46
C ALA A 87 -3.27 8.15 1.14
N ILE A 88 -4.41 8.84 1.02
CA ILE A 88 -4.66 10.10 1.71
C ILE A 88 -4.73 9.88 3.22
N GLY A 89 -5.47 8.85 3.67
CA GLY A 89 -5.55 8.50 5.09
C GLY A 89 -4.18 8.17 5.68
N TRP A 90 -3.37 7.40 4.93
CA TRP A 90 -1.97 7.15 5.30
C TRP A 90 -1.17 8.44 5.34
N TYR A 91 -1.27 9.32 4.34
CA TYR A 91 -0.55 10.60 4.33
C TYR A 91 -0.92 11.50 5.51
N MET A 92 -2.18 11.50 5.94
CA MET A 92 -2.63 12.29 7.10
C MET A 92 -2.20 11.68 8.45
N LEU A 93 -2.17 10.35 8.55
CA LEU A 93 -1.79 9.64 9.78
C LEU A 93 -0.27 9.44 9.92
N TYR A 94 0.42 9.30 8.80
CA TYR A 94 1.85 9.03 8.76
C TYR A 94 2.63 10.30 9.06
N ARG A 95 3.13 10.37 10.29
CA ARG A 95 4.05 11.43 10.73
C ARG A 95 5.49 10.95 10.56
N ASN A 96 6.28 11.70 9.81
CA ASN A 96 7.71 11.41 9.63
C ASN A 96 8.46 11.62 10.96
N ARG A 97 9.36 10.69 11.26
CA ARG A 97 10.22 10.68 12.45
C ARG A 97 11.04 11.98 12.62
N GLU A 98 11.43 12.61 11.51
CA GLU A 98 12.17 13.89 11.51
C GLU A 98 11.33 15.09 11.98
N GLN A 99 10.01 14.95 12.07
CA GLN A 99 9.09 16.02 12.48
C GLN A 99 8.62 15.88 13.94
N ILE A 100 9.09 14.86 14.65
CA ILE A 100 8.74 14.61 16.06
C ILE A 100 10.02 14.72 16.88
N GLU A 101 10.05 15.68 17.82
CA GLU A 101 11.08 15.71 18.87
C GLU A 101 10.88 14.52 19.81
N LEU A 102 11.61 13.43 19.56
CA LEU A 102 11.61 12.24 20.41
C LEU A 102 12.24 12.56 21.76
N SER A 103 11.57 12.17 22.84
CA SER A 103 12.11 12.26 24.19
C SER A 103 13.38 11.41 24.33
N ALA A 104 14.30 11.78 25.24
CA ALA A 104 15.55 11.04 25.49
C ALA A 104 15.31 9.55 25.79
N THR A 105 14.15 9.21 26.37
CA THR A 105 13.75 7.82 26.66
C THR A 105 13.37 7.04 25.39
N GLU A 106 12.74 7.68 24.40
CA GLU A 106 12.37 7.06 23.12
C GLU A 106 13.60 6.89 22.22
N GLN A 107 14.54 7.82 22.27
CA GLN A 107 15.84 7.69 21.59
C GLN A 107 16.67 6.51 22.15
N ALA A 108 16.63 6.29 23.46
CA ALA A 108 17.29 5.14 24.10
C ALA A 108 16.61 3.81 23.76
N TYR A 109 15.29 3.81 23.55
CA TYR A 109 14.54 2.61 23.17
C TYR A 109 14.77 2.19 21.71
N LEU A 110 15.14 3.12 20.81
CA LEU A 110 15.37 2.84 19.38
C LEU A 110 16.83 2.45 19.04
N ASN A 111 17.79 2.71 19.93
CA ASN A 111 19.19 2.26 19.83
C ASN A 111 19.36 0.82 20.33
#